data_AF-X0GVC2-F1
#
_entry.id   AF-X0GVC2-F1
#
_cell.length_a   1.000
_cell.length_b   1.000
_cell.length_c   1.000
_cell.angle_alpha   90.00
_cell.angle_beta   90.00
_cell.angle_gamma   90.00
#
_symmetry.space_group_name_H-M   'P 1'
#
loop_
_entity.id
_entity.type
_entity.pdbx_description
1 polymer ?
#
loop_
_entity_poly.entity_id
_entity_poly.type
_entity_poly.pdbx_seq_one_letter_code
_entity_poly.pdbx_strand_id
1 'polypeptide(L)'
;MAQTDVVAYNIAAFLATLFLLEFGADKFIDHTAVIARRIGVSETVIGLITAGGEVQLAVVVASMARGRSSLAIGNIIGAAIPNILGAFFLGLLFYERGKPIEFDRSSRIYSLFLLVLTTFVTPVRLANK
;
A
#
# COMPACT_ATOMS: atom_id res chain seq x y z
N MET A 1 2.22 -26.04 -31.75
CA MET A 1 0.87 -25.78 -31.22
C MET A 1 0.85 -25.62 -29.70
N ALA A 2 1.46 -26.51 -28.91
CA ALA A 2 1.45 -26.43 -27.44
C ALA A 2 1.89 -25.10 -26.80
N GLN A 3 2.76 -24.32 -27.45
CA GLN A 3 3.22 -23.03 -26.91
C GLN A 3 2.17 -21.91 -27.05
N THR A 4 1.31 -21.97 -28.08
CA THR A 4 0.24 -20.97 -28.29
C THR A 4 -0.87 -21.15 -27.26
N ASP A 5 -1.19 -22.38 -26.88
CA ASP A 5 -2.24 -22.69 -25.91
C ASP A 5 -1.85 -22.22 -24.50
N VAL A 6 -0.59 -22.42 -24.11
CA VAL A 6 -0.06 -21.95 -22.82
C VAL A 6 0.00 -20.42 -22.77
N VAL A 7 0.40 -19.78 -23.87
CA VAL A 7 0.42 -18.31 -23.95
C VAL A 7 -1.00 -17.75 -23.89
N ALA A 8 -1.96 -18.34 -24.61
CA ALA A 8 -3.35 -17.92 -24.57
C ALA A 8 -3.97 -18.08 -23.18
N TYR A 9 -3.70 -19.19 -22.49
CA TYR A 9 -4.12 -19.41 -21.11
C TYR A 9 -3.54 -18.36 -20.15
N ASN A 10 -2.24 -18.07 -20.25
CA ASN A 10 -1.60 -17.08 -19.38
C ASN A 10 -2.16 -15.68 -19.59
N ILE A 11 -2.43 -15.29 -20.84
CA ILE A 11 -3.06 -14.00 -21.17
C ILE A 11 -4.48 -13.94 -20.61
N ALA A 12 -5.28 -14.99 -20.83
CA ALA A 12 -6.64 -15.07 -20.30
C ALA A 12 -6.66 -15.01 -18.76
N ALA A 13 -5.77 -15.74 -18.10
CA ALA A 13 -5.63 -15.75 -16.65
C ALA A 13 -5.17 -14.38 -16.12
N PHE A 14 -4.25 -13.71 -16.81
CA PHE A 14 -3.81 -12.36 -16.44
C PHE A 14 -4.95 -11.35 -16.52
N LEU A 15 -5.70 -11.33 -17.62
CA LEU A 15 -6.83 -10.43 -17.81
C LEU A 15 -7.97 -10.72 -16.81
N ALA A 16 -8.28 -12.00 -16.57
CA ALA A 16 -9.29 -12.39 -15.60
C ALA A 16 -8.90 -11.98 -14.17
N THR A 17 -7.63 -12.15 -13.81
CA THR A 17 -7.11 -11.75 -12.49
C THR A 17 -7.12 -10.23 -12.34
N LEU A 18 -6.74 -9.47 -13.37
CA LEU A 18 -6.84 -8.00 -13.34
C LEU A 18 -8.27 -7.53 -13.09
N PHE A 19 -9.24 -8.09 -13.84
CA PHE A 19 -10.64 -7.74 -13.68
C PHE A 19 -11.17 -8.10 -12.28
N LEU A 20 -10.81 -9.29 -11.79
CA LEU A 20 -11.22 -9.73 -10.45
C LEU A 20 -10.58 -8.87 -9.35
N LEU A 21 -9.35 -8.43 -9.54
CA LEU A 21 -8.63 -7.56 -8.61
C LEU A 21 -9.27 -6.17 -8.55
N GLU A 22 -9.58 -5.57 -9.69
CA GLU A 22 -10.26 -4.28 -9.78
C GLU A 22 -11.63 -4.33 -9.09
N PHE A 23 -12.47 -5.29 -9.47
CA PHE A 23 -13.80 -5.46 -8.90
C PHE A 23 -13.76 -5.82 -7.40
N GLY A 24 -12.78 -6.63 -7.00
CA GLY A 24 -12.56 -7.00 -5.61
C GLY A 24 -12.11 -5.81 -4.77
N ALA A 25 -11.22 -4.98 -5.31
CA ALA A 25 -10.73 -3.77 -4.64
C ALA A 25 -11.86 -2.77 -4.40
N ASP A 26 -12.68 -2.48 -5.41
CA ASP A 26 -13.82 -1.56 -5.28
C ASP A 26 -14.79 -2.01 -4.18
N LYS A 27 -15.22 -3.28 -4.23
CA LYS A 27 -16.11 -3.81 -3.20
C LYS A 27 -15.46 -3.82 -1.82
N PHE A 28 -14.18 -4.15 -1.74
CA PHE A 28 -13.44 -4.15 -0.48
C PHE A 28 -13.42 -2.75 0.14
N ILE A 29 -13.13 -1.72 -0.65
CA ILE A 29 -13.12 -0.32 -0.21
C ILE A 29 -14.51 0.11 0.26
N ASP A 30 -15.57 -0.18 -0.52
CA ASP A 30 -16.95 0.19 -0.17
C ASP A 30 -17.39 -0.40 1.18
N HIS A 31 -17.13 -1.69 1.38
CA HIS A 31 -17.52 -2.37 2.63
C HIS A 31 -16.67 -1.89 3.80
N THR A 32 -15.39 -1.64 3.56
CA THR A 32 -14.48 -1.09 4.55
C THR A 32 -14.92 0.32 4.98
N ALA A 33 -15.36 1.17 4.05
CA ALA A 33 -15.91 2.48 4.35
C ALA A 33 -17.21 2.40 5.17
N VAL A 34 -18.10 1.45 4.86
CA VAL A 34 -19.30 1.19 5.68
C VAL A 34 -18.95 0.78 7.11
N ILE A 35 -17.94 -0.09 7.28
CA ILE A 35 -17.46 -0.49 8.60
C ILE A 35 -16.88 0.72 9.34
N ALA A 36 -16.03 1.52 8.68
CA ALA A 36 -15.41 2.75 9.22
C ALA A 36 -16.48 3.69 9.82
N ARG A 37 -17.53 3.97 9.05
CA ARG A 37 -18.65 4.82 9.47
C ARG A 37 -19.39 4.26 10.69
N ARG A 38 -19.54 2.94 10.80
CA ARG A 38 -20.19 2.31 11.96
C ARG A 38 -19.36 2.36 13.23
N ILE A 39 -18.03 2.30 13.11
CA ILE A 39 -17.11 2.36 14.26
C ILE A 39 -16.67 3.79 14.61
N GLY A 40 -17.14 4.81 13.87
CA GLY A 40 -16.79 6.21 14.09
C GLY A 40 -15.36 6.56 13.71
N VAL A 41 -14.71 5.75 12.86
CA VAL A 41 -13.34 5.99 12.37
C VAL A 41 -13.42 6.55 10.95
N SER A 42 -12.56 7.52 10.64
CA SER A 42 -12.47 8.13 9.31
C SER A 42 -12.06 7.12 8.24
N GLU A 43 -12.79 7.12 7.12
CA GLU A 43 -12.52 6.25 5.96
C GLU A 43 -11.08 6.41 5.44
N THR A 44 -10.52 7.62 5.55
CA THR A 44 -9.15 7.94 5.16
C THR A 44 -8.12 7.15 5.97
N VAL A 45 -8.38 6.89 7.26
CA VAL A 45 -7.46 6.12 8.12
C VAL A 45 -7.37 4.68 7.64
N ILE A 46 -8.51 4.07 7.31
CA ILE A 46 -8.50 2.68 6.86
C ILE A 46 -7.86 2.58 5.48
N GLY A 47 -8.13 3.53 4.58
CA GLY A 47 -7.42 3.63 3.31
C GLY A 47 -5.90 3.71 3.49
N LEU A 48 -5.43 4.53 4.44
CA LEU A 48 -4.01 4.72 4.70
C LEU A 48 -3.34 3.48 5.33
N ILE A 49 -4.02 2.78 6.24
CA ILE A 49 -3.56 1.50 6.81
C ILE A 49 -3.41 0.45 5.70
N THR A 50 -4.45 0.32 4.85
CA THR A 50 -4.52 -0.69 3.80
C THR A 50 -3.48 -0.43 2.70
N ALA A 51 -3.23 0.84 2.37
CA ALA A 51 -2.31 1.23 1.31
C ALA A 51 -0.82 1.15 1.69
N GLY A 52 -0.47 1.30 2.97
CA GLY A 52 0.92 1.62 3.33
C GLY A 52 1.56 0.86 4.50
N GLY A 53 0.82 0.42 5.50
CA GLY A 53 1.43 0.11 6.81
C GLY A 53 1.96 -1.32 6.96
N GLU A 54 1.09 -2.30 6.80
CA GLU A 54 1.29 -3.60 7.47
C GLU A 54 1.96 -4.66 6.58
N VAL A 55 1.67 -4.66 5.27
CA VAL A 55 2.14 -5.72 4.36
C VAL A 55 3.65 -5.65 4.14
N GLN A 56 4.21 -4.44 4.01
CA GLN A 56 5.65 -4.28 3.81
C GLN A 56 6.45 -4.76 5.02
N LEU A 57 5.99 -4.43 6.23
CA LEU A 57 6.60 -4.88 7.48
C LEU A 57 6.56 -6.41 7.58
N ALA A 58 5.44 -7.05 7.24
CA ALA A 58 5.31 -8.51 7.24
C ALA A 58 6.31 -9.20 6.29
N VAL A 59 6.48 -8.68 5.07
CA VAL A 59 7.42 -9.26 4.09
C VAL A 59 8.88 -9.05 4.50
N VAL A 60 9.20 -7.90 5.11
CA VAL A 60 10.53 -7.62 5.64
C VAL A 60 10.87 -8.55 6.79
N VAL A 61 9.96 -8.70 7.76
CA VAL A 61 10.13 -9.61 8.90
C VAL A 61 10.28 -11.05 8.42
N ALA A 62 9.46 -11.50 7.46
CA ALA A 62 9.57 -12.84 6.89
C ALA A 62 10.91 -13.08 6.15
N SER A 63 11.44 -12.05 5.47
CA SER A 63 12.71 -12.13 4.74
C SER A 63 13.92 -12.12 5.69
N MET A 64 13.85 -11.33 6.76
CA MET A 64 14.85 -11.33 7.84
C MET A 64 14.87 -12.67 8.59
N ALA A 65 13.70 -13.24 8.88
CA ALA A 65 13.58 -14.56 9.51
C ALA A 65 14.21 -15.70 8.69
N ARG A 66 14.33 -15.52 7.36
CA ARG A 66 14.98 -16.48 6.45
C ARG A 66 16.46 -16.18 6.18
N GLY A 67 17.06 -15.21 6.87
CA GLY A 67 18.46 -14.83 6.69
C GLY A 67 18.78 -14.17 5.34
N ARG A 68 17.74 -13.72 4.59
CA ARG A 68 17.88 -13.14 3.24
C ARG A 68 17.74 -11.62 3.29
N SER A 69 18.67 -10.96 3.98
CA SER A 69 18.65 -9.51 4.21
C SER A 69 18.70 -8.68 2.93
N SER A 70 19.40 -9.16 1.90
CA SER A 70 19.48 -8.50 0.58
C SER A 70 18.13 -8.48 -0.14
N LEU A 71 17.34 -9.57 -0.04
CA LEU A 71 15.99 -9.65 -0.60
C LEU A 71 15.03 -8.72 0.16
N ALA A 72 15.18 -8.62 1.48
CA ALA A 72 14.38 -7.71 2.31
C ALA A 72 14.60 -6.25 1.90
N ILE A 73 15.86 -5.82 1.72
CA ILE A 73 16.21 -4.46 1.29
C ILE A 73 15.68 -4.18 -0.13
N GLY A 74 15.85 -5.14 -1.05
CA GLY A 74 15.33 -5.02 -2.41
C GLY A 74 13.81 -4.86 -2.44
N ASN A 75 13.08 -5.60 -1.61
CA ASN A 75 11.63 -5.49 -1.50
C ASN A 75 11.17 -4.17 -0.86
N ILE A 76 11.89 -3.65 0.15
CA ILE A 76 11.58 -2.35 0.76
C ILE A 76 11.73 -1.23 -0.26
N ILE A 77 12.89 -1.18 -0.94
CA ILE A 77 13.17 -0.15 -1.94
C ILE A 77 12.21 -0.29 -3.13
N GLY A 78 12.02 -1.52 -3.60
CA GLY A 78 11.13 -1.85 -4.72
C GLY A 78 9.66 -1.58 -4.45
N ALA A 79 9.21 -1.58 -3.19
CA ALA A 79 7.83 -1.22 -2.83
C ALA A 79 7.68 0.27 -2.48
N ALA A 80 8.74 0.91 -1.96
CA ALA A 80 8.72 2.34 -1.62
C ALA A 80 8.70 3.24 -2.87
N ILE A 81 9.52 2.92 -3.88
CA ILE A 81 9.63 3.75 -5.10
C ILE A 81 8.29 3.83 -5.86
N PRO A 82 7.59 2.73 -6.20
CA PRO A 82 6.32 2.81 -6.92
C PRO A 82 5.20 3.41 -6.09
N ASN A 83 5.24 3.27 -4.76
CA ASN A 83 4.21 3.87 -3.90
C ASN A 83 4.32 5.40 -3.90
N ILE A 84 5.55 5.92 -3.83
CA ILE A 84 5.81 7.37 -3.86
C ILE A 84 5.69 7.93 -5.29
N LEU A 85 6.32 7.31 -6.29
CA LEU A 85 6.34 7.84 -7.67
C LEU A 85 5.09 7.50 -8.47
N GLY A 86 4.45 6.36 -8.19
CA GLY A 86 3.29 5.88 -8.91
C GLY A 86 2.01 6.25 -8.20
N ALA A 87 1.72 5.58 -7.08
CA ALA A 87 0.42 5.72 -6.41
C ALA A 87 0.16 7.17 -5.95
N PHE A 88 1.14 7.83 -5.33
CA PHE A 88 0.97 9.22 -4.88
C PHE A 88 0.87 10.22 -6.03
N PHE A 89 1.71 10.15 -7.06
CA PHE A 89 1.61 11.06 -8.22
C PHE A 89 0.35 10.81 -9.05
N LEU A 90 -0.04 9.56 -9.29
CA LEU A 90 -1.28 9.25 -9.99
C LEU A 90 -2.48 9.75 -9.17
N GLY A 91 -2.47 9.55 -7.85
CA GLY A 91 -3.47 10.11 -6.95
C GLY A 91 -3.57 11.64 -7.06
N LEU A 92 -2.43 12.33 -7.18
CA LEU A 92 -2.40 13.78 -7.37
C LEU A 92 -2.89 14.21 -8.77
N LEU A 93 -2.59 13.43 -9.82
CA LEU A 93 -3.02 13.70 -11.19
C LEU A 93 -4.53 13.49 -11.38
N PHE A 94 -5.10 12.48 -10.74
CA PHE A 94 -6.53 12.18 -10.78
C PHE A 94 -7.32 12.90 -9.68
N TYR A 95 -6.67 13.71 -8.84
CA TYR A 95 -7.35 14.54 -7.86
C TYR A 95 -8.20 15.62 -8.55
N GLU A 96 -9.50 15.67 -8.23
CA GLU A 96 -10.42 16.66 -8.79
C GLU A 96 -9.97 18.09 -8.40
N ARG A 97 -9.45 18.80 -9.40
CA ARG A 97 -8.96 20.19 -9.29
C ARG A 97 -10.12 21.13 -8.94
N GLY A 98 -10.44 21.26 -7.65
CA GLY A 98 -11.51 22.17 -7.18
C GLY A 98 -12.09 21.87 -5.78
N LYS A 99 -11.87 20.68 -5.21
CA LYS A 99 -12.25 20.39 -3.83
C LYS A 99 -11.09 20.77 -2.87
N PRO A 100 -11.34 21.46 -1.74
CA PRO A 100 -10.31 21.69 -0.76
C PRO A 100 -9.79 20.33 -0.27
N ILE A 101 -8.47 20.18 -0.20
CA ILE A 101 -7.84 18.99 0.38
C ILE A 101 -8.09 19.08 1.89
N GLU A 102 -9.26 18.63 2.33
CA GLU A 102 -9.57 18.53 3.75
C GLU A 102 -8.83 17.31 4.29
N PHE A 103 -7.63 17.57 4.83
CA PHE A 103 -6.96 16.60 5.67
C PHE A 103 -7.80 16.43 6.93
N ASP A 104 -8.60 15.38 6.95
CA ASP A 104 -9.34 14.99 8.14
C ASP A 104 -8.39 14.89 9.34
N ARG A 105 -8.91 15.17 10.54
CA ARG A 105 -8.13 15.18 11.80
C ARG A 105 -7.33 13.89 11.97
N SER A 106 -7.91 12.80 11.50
CA SER A 106 -7.32 11.47 11.54
C SER A 106 -6.10 11.31 10.62
N SER A 107 -6.10 11.90 9.43
CA SER A 107 -4.94 11.91 8.53
C SER A 107 -3.76 12.64 9.17
N ARG A 108 -4.02 13.77 9.84
CA ARG A 108 -3.00 14.52 10.58
C ARG A 108 -2.40 13.71 11.71
N ILE A 109 -3.22 12.97 12.47
CA ILE A 109 -2.78 12.09 13.55
C ILE A 109 -1.94 10.94 13.00
N TYR A 110 -2.37 10.33 11.90
CA TYR A 110 -1.65 9.23 11.27
C TYR A 110 -0.29 9.67 10.69
N SER A 111 -0.24 10.84 10.04
CA SER A 111 1.01 11.45 9.58
C SER A 111 1.94 11.81 10.74
N LEU A 112 1.40 12.34 11.85
CA LEU A 112 2.19 12.62 13.05
C LEU A 112 2.73 11.33 13.69
N PHE A 113 1.92 10.29 13.75
CA PHE A 113 2.33 8.99 14.28
C PHE A 113 3.41 8.35 13.43
N LEU A 114 3.24 8.31 12.10
CA LEU A 114 4.26 7.84 11.17
C LEU A 114 5.53 8.68 11.24
N LEU A 115 5.42 10.01 11.37
CA LEU A 115 6.57 10.89 11.53
C LEU A 115 7.32 10.56 12.83
N VAL A 116 6.62 10.45 13.96
CA VAL A 116 7.24 10.09 15.25
C VAL A 116 7.88 8.70 15.18
N LEU A 117 7.20 7.72 14.59
CA LEU A 117 7.73 6.36 14.43
C LEU A 117 9.00 6.37 13.57
N THR A 118 8.98 7.02 12.41
CA THR A 118 10.14 7.14 11.52
C THR A 118 11.27 7.92 12.18
N THR A 119 10.99 9.03 12.84
CA THR A 119 11.97 9.83 13.61
C THR A 119 12.57 9.05 14.78
N PHE A 120 11.87 8.09 15.40
CA PHE A 120 12.45 7.20 16.42
C PHE A 120 13.24 6.02 15.83
N VAL A 121 12.77 5.45 14.72
CA VAL A 121 13.41 4.30 14.08
C VAL A 121 14.73 4.69 13.40
N THR A 122 14.80 5.90 12.83
CA THR A 122 15.99 6.41 12.12
C THR A 122 17.24 6.53 13.03
N PRO A 123 17.20 7.14 14.23
CA PRO A 123 18.35 7.24 15.12
C PRO A 123 18.73 5.88 15.73
N VAL A 124 17.77 4.99 16.00
CA VAL A 124 18.07 3.61 16.47
C VAL A 124 18.83 2.82 15.39
N ARG A 125 18.57 3.09 14.10
CA ARG A 125 19.32 2.50 12.98
C ARG A 125 20.68 3.13 12.75
N LEU A 126 20.88 4.40 13.13
CA LEU A 126 22.15 5.11 12.99
C LEU A 126 23.09 4.87 14.19
N ALA A 127 22.55 4.66 15.39
CA ALA A 127 23.30 4.42 16.61
C ALA A 127 23.79 2.96 16.77
N ASN A 128 23.31 2.03 15.95
CA ASN A 128 23.71 0.63 15.96
C ASN A 128 24.67 0.28 14.81
N LYS A 129 25.41 1.29 14.32
CA LYS A 129 26.44 1.18 13.29
C LYS A 129 27.82 1.45 13.88
#